data_AF-A0AAX2ICE9-F1
#
_entry.id   AF-A0AAX2ICE9-F1
#
_cell.length_a   1.000
_cell.length_b   1.000
_cell.length_c   1.000
_cell.angle_alpha   90.00
_cell.angle_beta   90.00
_cell.angle_gamma   90.00
#
_symmetry.space_group_name_H-M   'P 1'
#
loop_
_entity.id
_entity.type
_entity.pdbx_description
1 polymer ?
#
loop_
_entity_poly.entity_id
_entity_poly.type
_entity_poly.pdbx_seq_one_letter_code
_entity_poly.pdbx_strand_id
1 'polypeptide(L)'
;MKKLFLSLFLIGSLMLTSCSKNSPKTVAEKFMTAVNANNFEEAGKYCDAQTSQLLKSLNELMKSVPSSDAKNEQLFKGFKITKVEENGDKAKVFYTTEDSNGKETALDLKKVDGKWIVSMNKENKENGAPHDHNHDGHDHDMPEIDPNIDLDAPDMPAEVEDAQTTTPTNK
;
A
#
# COMPACT_ATOMS: atom_id res chain seq x y z
N MET A 1 -2.12 -57.70 -36.87
CA MET A 1 -0.98 -56.81 -37.19
C MET A 1 -1.57 -55.49 -37.67
N LYS A 2 -1.34 -54.28 -37.15
CA LYS A 2 -0.36 -53.69 -36.22
C LYS A 2 -0.96 -52.33 -35.80
N LYS A 3 -0.94 -52.04 -34.49
CA LYS A 3 -0.58 -50.77 -33.82
C LYS A 3 -1.48 -49.52 -34.09
N LEU A 4 -2.27 -49.06 -33.12
CA LEU A 4 -1.95 -48.14 -32.00
C LEU A 4 -1.72 -46.68 -32.43
N PHE A 5 -2.16 -45.78 -31.53
CA PHE A 5 -2.05 -44.31 -31.53
C PHE A 5 -3.12 -43.61 -32.38
N LEU A 6 -4.02 -42.79 -31.85
CA LEU A 6 -3.79 -41.74 -30.87
C LEU A 6 -5.11 -41.46 -30.12
N SER A 7 -5.25 -42.02 -28.92
CA SER A 7 -6.15 -41.49 -27.90
C SER A 7 -5.63 -40.08 -27.57
N LEU A 8 -6.19 -39.07 -28.24
CA LEU A 8 -5.97 -37.68 -27.87
C LEU A 8 -6.79 -37.46 -26.60
N PHE A 9 -6.08 -37.72 -25.50
CA PHE A 9 -6.48 -37.51 -24.13
C PHE A 9 -7.19 -36.15 -24.01
N LEU A 10 -8.40 -36.20 -23.46
CA LEU A 10 -9.13 -35.07 -22.88
C LEU A 10 -8.18 -34.26 -21.97
N ILE A 11 -7.54 -33.23 -22.53
CA ILE A 11 -6.82 -32.22 -21.75
C ILE A 11 -7.43 -30.89 -22.16
N GLY A 12 -8.28 -30.36 -21.29
CA GLY A 12 -8.93 -29.08 -21.52
C GLY A 12 -10.15 -28.81 -20.66
N SER A 13 -10.57 -29.74 -19.80
CA SER A 13 -11.63 -29.50 -18.82
C SER A 13 -11.07 -29.57 -17.40
N LEU A 14 -10.39 -28.50 -16.96
CA LEU A 14 -10.25 -28.21 -15.53
C LEU A 14 -10.05 -26.71 -15.24
N MET A 15 -10.84 -25.84 -15.89
CA MET A 15 -10.91 -24.41 -15.51
C MET A 15 -12.30 -24.06 -14.95
N LEU A 16 -12.95 -24.99 -14.23
CA LEU A 16 -14.25 -24.75 -13.61
C LEU A 16 -14.35 -25.36 -12.19
N THR A 17 -13.50 -24.93 -11.25
CA THR A 17 -13.83 -25.03 -9.82
C THR A 17 -13.26 -23.85 -9.03
N SER A 18 -13.90 -22.69 -9.11
CA SER A 18 -13.74 -21.72 -8.02
C SER A 18 -14.98 -20.86 -7.82
N CYS A 19 -16.11 -21.52 -7.57
CA CYS A 19 -17.04 -21.02 -6.54
C CYS A 19 -16.38 -21.19 -5.17
N SER A 20 -15.20 -20.59 -4.97
CA SER A 20 -14.51 -20.66 -3.68
C SER A 20 -15.03 -19.52 -2.82
N LYS A 21 -15.67 -19.86 -1.71
CA LYS A 21 -16.00 -18.95 -0.59
C LYS A 21 -14.76 -18.21 -0.01
N ASN A 22 -13.59 -18.47 -0.58
CA ASN A 22 -12.26 -18.01 -0.21
C ASN A 22 -11.48 -17.69 -1.51
N SER A 23 -11.98 -16.77 -2.32
CA SER A 23 -11.22 -16.12 -3.41
C SER A 23 -10.56 -14.83 -2.89
N PRO A 24 -9.50 -14.31 -3.52
CA PRO A 24 -8.86 -13.06 -3.09
C PRO A 24 -9.85 -11.91 -2.98
N LYS A 25 -10.76 -11.80 -3.96
CA LYS A 25 -11.87 -10.85 -3.95
C LYS A 25 -12.72 -10.97 -2.70
N THR A 26 -13.21 -12.19 -2.41
CA THR A 26 -14.11 -12.43 -1.26
C THR A 26 -13.42 -12.12 0.07
N VAL A 27 -12.14 -12.48 0.20
CA VAL A 27 -11.36 -12.21 1.42
C VAL A 27 -11.14 -10.71 1.58
N ALA A 28 -10.78 -10.00 0.50
CA ALA A 28 -10.63 -8.55 0.53
C ALA A 28 -11.95 -7.84 0.88
N GLU A 29 -13.08 -8.23 0.29
CA GLU A 29 -14.40 -7.67 0.61
C GLU A 29 -14.72 -7.83 2.10
N LYS A 30 -14.58 -9.05 2.65
CA LYS A 30 -14.85 -9.31 4.07
C LYS A 30 -13.92 -8.54 4.99
N PHE A 31 -12.62 -8.48 4.66
CA PHE A 31 -11.64 -7.71 5.42
C PHE A 31 -12.01 -6.23 5.43
N MET A 32 -12.24 -5.63 4.26
CA MET A 32 -12.56 -4.21 4.13
C MET A 32 -13.88 -3.86 4.80
N THR A 33 -14.92 -4.68 4.63
CA THR A 33 -16.20 -4.49 5.32
C THR A 33 -16.05 -4.54 6.84
N ALA A 34 -15.29 -5.50 7.37
CA ALA A 34 -15.07 -5.60 8.81
C ALA A 34 -14.25 -4.42 9.37
N VAL A 35 -13.21 -3.99 8.64
CA VAL A 35 -12.41 -2.80 8.97
C VAL A 35 -13.28 -1.55 9.00
N ASN A 36 -14.13 -1.35 7.98
CA ASN A 36 -15.00 -0.17 7.92
C ASN A 36 -16.11 -0.17 8.98
N ALA A 37 -16.52 -1.36 9.45
CA ALA A 37 -17.46 -1.54 10.54
C ALA A 37 -16.80 -1.44 11.93
N ASN A 38 -15.52 -1.03 12.00
CA ASN A 38 -14.71 -1.01 13.22
C ASN A 38 -14.64 -2.37 13.95
N ASN A 39 -14.88 -3.47 13.23
CA ASN A 39 -14.85 -4.83 13.74
C ASN A 39 -13.49 -5.49 13.45
N PHE A 40 -12.46 -5.03 14.16
CA PHE A 40 -11.07 -5.48 13.98
C PHE A 40 -10.86 -6.96 14.34
N GLU A 41 -11.69 -7.51 15.22
CA GLU A 41 -11.66 -8.94 15.55
C GLU A 41 -12.09 -9.79 14.35
N GLU A 42 -13.18 -9.41 13.68
CA GLU A 42 -13.62 -10.09 12.46
C GLU A 42 -12.63 -9.88 11.32
N ALA A 43 -12.10 -8.66 11.14
CA ALA A 43 -11.08 -8.38 10.13
C ALA A 43 -9.80 -9.23 10.33
N GLY A 44 -9.42 -9.48 11.59
CA GLY A 44 -8.30 -10.35 11.95
C GLY A 44 -8.40 -11.77 11.39
N LYS A 45 -9.60 -12.29 11.13
CA LYS A 45 -9.82 -13.63 10.55
C LYS A 45 -9.42 -13.73 9.08
N TYR A 46 -9.28 -12.60 8.40
CA TYR A 46 -9.03 -12.50 6.96
C TYR A 46 -7.62 -11.97 6.64
N CYS A 47 -6.76 -11.81 7.64
CA CYS A 47 -5.41 -11.28 7.45
C CYS A 47 -4.37 -12.06 8.23
N ASP A 48 -3.09 -11.81 7.96
CA ASP A 48 -2.00 -12.39 8.72
C ASP A 48 -1.76 -11.70 10.08
N ALA A 49 -0.86 -12.28 10.88
CA ALA A 49 -0.56 -11.78 12.22
C ALA A 49 -0.01 -10.35 12.21
N GLN A 50 0.81 -10.00 11.22
CA GLN A 50 1.38 -8.66 11.08
C GLN A 50 0.28 -7.62 10.81
N THR A 51 -0.61 -7.91 9.87
CA THR A 51 -1.76 -7.06 9.54
C THR A 51 -2.73 -6.97 10.72
N SER A 52 -2.97 -8.08 11.42
CA SER A 52 -3.79 -8.09 12.64
C SER A 52 -3.23 -7.17 13.72
N GLN A 53 -1.90 -7.13 13.89
CA GLN A 53 -1.25 -6.23 14.83
C GLN A 53 -1.37 -4.75 14.40
N LEU A 54 -1.34 -4.47 13.09
CA LEU A 54 -1.61 -3.14 12.56
C LEU A 54 -3.05 -2.71 12.88
N LEU A 55 -4.04 -3.59 12.66
CA LEU A 55 -5.43 -3.31 13.00
C LEU A 55 -5.63 -3.05 14.50
N LYS A 56 -4.94 -3.81 15.36
CA LYS A 56 -4.96 -3.56 16.81
C LYS A 56 -4.42 -2.18 17.14
N SER A 57 -3.32 -1.77 16.51
CA SER A 57 -2.73 -0.45 16.72
C SER A 57 -3.67 0.67 16.26
N LEU A 58 -4.34 0.48 15.12
CA LEU A 58 -5.37 1.40 14.62
C LEU A 58 -6.55 1.51 15.59
N ASN A 59 -7.02 0.38 16.14
CA ASN A 59 -8.09 0.37 17.14
C ASN A 59 -7.73 1.16 18.41
N GLU A 60 -6.51 1.00 18.93
CA GLU A 60 -6.04 1.78 20.09
C GLU A 60 -5.95 3.28 19.76
N LEU A 61 -5.49 3.63 18.55
CA LEU A 61 -5.50 5.03 18.09
C LEU A 61 -6.92 5.61 18.07
N MET A 62 -7.90 4.90 17.50
CA MET A 62 -9.28 5.38 17.47
C MET A 62 -9.90 5.52 18.87
N LYS A 63 -9.56 4.64 19.82
CA LYS A 63 -10.01 4.80 21.22
C LYS A 63 -9.43 6.04 21.91
N SER A 64 -8.28 6.53 21.45
CA SER A 64 -7.65 7.73 21.99
C SER A 64 -8.28 9.03 21.44
N VAL A 65 -9.04 8.95 20.35
CA VAL A 65 -9.81 10.08 19.80
C VAL A 65 -11.06 10.29 20.68
N PRO A 66 -11.38 11.55 21.07
CA PRO A 66 -12.58 11.84 21.86
C PRO A 66 -13.85 11.20 21.26
N SER A 67 -14.63 10.53 22.11
CA SER A 67 -15.68 9.58 21.72
C SER A 67 -16.87 10.17 20.95
N SER A 68 -16.95 11.50 20.83
CA SER A 68 -17.98 12.20 20.04
C SER A 68 -17.96 11.79 18.57
N ASP A 69 -16.78 11.42 18.04
CA ASP A 69 -16.57 11.13 16.62
C ASP A 69 -16.13 9.66 16.37
N ALA A 70 -15.42 9.04 17.31
CA ALA A 70 -14.60 7.85 17.02
C ALA A 70 -15.32 6.49 16.87
N LYS A 71 -16.51 6.28 17.44
CA LYS A 71 -17.12 4.92 17.51
C LYS A 71 -18.03 4.56 16.34
N ASN A 72 -18.47 5.55 15.55
CA ASN A 72 -19.36 5.34 14.41
C ASN A 72 -18.81 5.91 13.11
N GLU A 73 -17.61 6.50 13.12
CA GLU A 73 -16.95 6.90 11.88
C GLU A 73 -16.46 5.66 11.14
N GLN A 74 -17.02 5.47 9.95
CA GLN A 74 -16.48 4.59 8.94
C GLN A 74 -15.13 5.16 8.49
N LEU A 75 -14.13 4.28 8.34
CA LEU A 75 -12.81 4.66 7.84
C LEU A 75 -12.84 5.13 6.37
N PHE A 76 -13.88 4.76 5.63
CA PHE A 76 -14.16 5.22 4.27
C PHE A 76 -15.66 5.12 3.94
N LYS A 77 -16.16 6.00 3.08
CA LYS A 77 -17.62 6.13 2.78
C LYS A 77 -18.22 4.96 2.00
N GLY A 78 -17.37 4.14 1.38
CA GLY A 78 -17.75 2.98 0.59
C GLY A 78 -16.53 2.51 -0.21
N PHE A 79 -16.58 1.29 -0.75
CA PHE A 79 -15.49 0.78 -1.58
C PHE A 79 -16.03 -0.06 -2.73
N LYS A 80 -15.25 -0.10 -3.81
CA LYS A 80 -15.52 -0.94 -4.98
C LYS A 80 -14.23 -1.60 -5.42
N ILE A 81 -14.26 -2.93 -5.52
CA ILE A 81 -13.16 -3.68 -6.15
C ILE A 81 -13.24 -3.48 -7.67
N THR A 82 -12.13 -3.07 -8.26
CA THR A 82 -12.00 -2.76 -9.69
C THR A 82 -11.31 -3.88 -10.45
N LYS A 83 -10.29 -4.50 -9.84
CA LYS A 83 -9.45 -5.52 -10.48
C LYS A 83 -8.90 -6.51 -9.45
N VAL A 84 -8.69 -7.76 -9.88
CA VAL A 84 -7.95 -8.77 -9.12
C VAL A 84 -6.88 -9.36 -10.02
N GLU A 85 -5.64 -9.34 -9.54
CA GLU A 85 -4.51 -9.98 -10.18
C GLU A 85 -4.04 -11.14 -9.30
N GLU A 86 -4.04 -12.36 -9.81
CA GLU A 86 -3.55 -13.54 -9.09
C GLU A 86 -2.28 -14.07 -9.76
N ASN A 87 -1.23 -14.30 -8.96
CA ASN A 87 0.03 -14.87 -9.40
C ASN A 87 0.47 -15.97 -8.42
N GLY A 88 0.03 -17.20 -8.69
CA GLY A 88 0.30 -18.37 -7.84
C GLY A 88 -0.28 -18.20 -6.43
N ASP A 89 0.60 -18.06 -5.45
CA ASP A 89 0.25 -17.89 -4.03
C ASP A 89 0.21 -16.42 -3.58
N LYS A 90 0.27 -15.47 -4.51
CA LYS A 90 0.10 -14.04 -4.24
C LYS A 90 -1.05 -13.50 -5.07
N ALA A 91 -1.75 -12.51 -4.54
CA ALA A 91 -2.78 -11.79 -5.26
C ALA A 91 -2.78 -10.30 -4.88
N LYS A 92 -3.17 -9.45 -5.81
CA LYS A 92 -3.35 -8.02 -5.60
C LYS A 92 -4.79 -7.66 -5.97
N VAL A 93 -5.52 -7.11 -5.01
CA VAL A 93 -6.92 -6.69 -5.18
C VAL A 93 -6.95 -5.17 -5.21
N PHE A 94 -7.33 -4.62 -6.34
CA PHE A 94 -7.44 -3.18 -6.55
C PHE A 94 -8.84 -2.70 -6.20
N TYR A 95 -8.92 -1.57 -5.52
CA TYR A 95 -10.16 -0.95 -5.11
C TYR A 95 -10.09 0.57 -5.14
N THR A 96 -11.26 1.20 -5.30
CA THR A 96 -11.46 2.63 -5.05
C THR A 96 -12.37 2.81 -3.85
N THR A 97 -12.23 3.93 -3.14
CA THR A 97 -13.22 4.36 -2.15
C THR A 97 -13.95 5.58 -2.66
N GLU A 98 -15.17 5.82 -2.17
CA GLU A 98 -15.97 6.95 -2.65
C GLU A 98 -15.32 8.31 -2.35
N ASP A 99 -14.52 8.37 -1.28
CA ASP A 99 -13.75 9.52 -0.83
C ASP A 99 -12.35 9.61 -1.47
N SER A 100 -11.93 8.63 -2.30
CA SER A 100 -10.61 8.66 -2.95
C SER A 100 -10.55 9.46 -4.25
N ASN A 101 -11.65 10.10 -4.68
CA ASN A 101 -11.75 10.82 -5.95
C ASN A 101 -11.31 9.97 -7.17
N GLY A 102 -11.63 8.67 -7.14
CA GLY A 102 -11.26 7.73 -8.19
C GLY A 102 -9.81 7.22 -8.13
N LYS A 103 -9.03 7.63 -7.13
CA LYS A 103 -7.70 7.05 -6.89
C LYS A 103 -7.85 5.59 -6.49
N GLU A 104 -7.22 4.72 -7.27
CA GLU A 104 -7.16 3.29 -7.01
C GLU A 104 -6.06 2.96 -5.99
N THR A 105 -6.32 1.98 -5.14
CA THR A 105 -5.39 1.45 -4.15
C THR A 105 -5.38 -0.07 -4.24
N ALA A 106 -4.24 -0.68 -3.95
CA ALA A 106 -4.08 -2.13 -3.96
C ALA A 106 -4.03 -2.70 -2.53
N LEU A 107 -4.69 -3.85 -2.36
CA LEU A 107 -4.57 -4.70 -1.19
C LEU A 107 -3.81 -5.97 -1.59
N ASP A 108 -2.72 -6.26 -0.90
CA ASP A 108 -1.93 -7.47 -1.15
C ASP A 108 -2.46 -8.64 -0.31
N LEU A 109 -2.58 -9.79 -0.96
CA LEU A 109 -2.99 -11.06 -0.37
C LEU A 109 -1.96 -12.14 -0.68
N LYS A 110 -1.86 -13.10 0.22
CA LYS A 110 -1.07 -14.32 0.02
C LYS A 110 -1.88 -15.54 0.40
N LYS A 111 -1.55 -16.68 -0.20
CA LYS A 111 -2.14 -17.96 0.14
C LYS A 111 -1.29 -18.62 1.23
N VAL A 112 -1.92 -18.94 2.36
CA VAL A 112 -1.33 -19.70 3.46
C VAL A 112 -2.22 -20.91 3.70
N ASP A 113 -1.63 -22.12 3.64
CA ASP A 113 -2.36 -23.39 3.81
C ASP A 113 -3.61 -23.51 2.93
N GLY A 114 -3.50 -23.07 1.67
CA GLY A 114 -4.60 -23.12 0.70
C GLY A 114 -5.66 -22.03 0.89
N LYS A 115 -5.51 -21.12 1.86
CA LYS A 115 -6.46 -20.04 2.14
C LYS A 115 -5.85 -18.67 1.82
N TRP A 116 -6.63 -17.81 1.16
CA TRP A 116 -6.20 -16.42 0.95
C TRP A 116 -6.34 -15.62 2.23
N ILE A 117 -5.33 -14.81 2.52
CA ILE A 117 -5.31 -13.86 3.63
C ILE A 117 -4.68 -12.55 3.16
N VAL A 118 -5.16 -11.44 3.70
CA VAL A 118 -4.57 -10.10 3.52
C VAL A 118 -3.23 -10.02 4.24
N SER A 119 -2.24 -9.45 3.57
CA SER A 119 -0.87 -9.27 4.06
C SER A 119 -0.43 -7.84 3.75
N MET A 120 -0.71 -6.90 4.66
CA MET A 120 -0.34 -5.49 4.50
C MET A 120 1.05 -5.25 5.04
N ASN A 121 1.99 -4.94 4.15
CA ASN A 121 3.35 -4.57 4.51
C ASN A 121 3.37 -3.04 4.74
N LYS A 122 3.99 -2.56 5.83
CA LYS A 122 4.14 -1.12 6.11
C LYS A 122 4.82 -0.33 4.97
N GLU A 123 5.59 -1.02 4.12
CA GLU A 123 6.30 -0.44 2.96
C GLU A 123 5.42 -0.20 1.74
N ASN A 124 4.15 -0.64 1.72
CA ASN A 124 3.32 -0.56 0.51
C ASN A 124 2.79 0.85 0.19
N LYS A 125 3.37 1.91 0.76
CA LYS A 125 3.08 3.31 0.41
C LYS A 125 3.52 3.69 -1.01
N GLU A 126 4.22 2.80 -1.71
CA GLU A 126 4.73 3.06 -3.06
C GLU A 126 3.73 2.74 -4.18
N ASN A 127 2.68 1.95 -3.91
CA ASN A 127 1.76 1.45 -4.95
C ASN A 127 0.57 2.37 -5.27
N GLY A 128 0.79 3.67 -5.26
CA GLY A 128 -0.14 4.70 -5.77
C GLY A 128 0.45 5.58 -6.88
N ALA A 129 1.72 5.38 -7.24
CA ALA A 129 2.37 6.03 -8.36
C ALA A 129 3.05 4.95 -9.22
N PRO A 130 3.01 5.04 -10.57
CA PRO A 130 3.87 4.21 -11.39
C PRO A 130 5.32 4.61 -11.07
N HIS A 131 6.04 3.74 -10.36
CA HIS A 131 7.48 3.89 -10.17
C HIS A 131 8.15 3.55 -11.51
N ASP A 132 8.42 4.60 -12.29
CA ASP A 132 9.40 4.53 -13.36
C ASP A 132 10.76 4.29 -12.70
N HIS A 133 11.25 3.05 -12.77
CA HIS A 133 12.62 2.74 -12.39
C HIS A 133 13.57 3.28 -13.45
N ASN A 134 13.73 4.61 -13.50
CA ASN A 134 14.99 5.21 -13.95
C ASN A 134 15.82 5.45 -12.69
N HIS A 135 16.61 4.42 -12.38
CA HIS A 135 17.70 4.51 -11.43
C HIS A 135 18.84 5.28 -12.09
N ASP A 136 18.67 6.59 -12.24
CA ASP A 136 19.77 7.48 -12.58
C ASP A 136 20.36 7.97 -11.26
N GLY A 137 21.58 7.52 -10.98
CA GLY A 137 22.35 7.90 -9.82
C GLY A 137 22.44 9.42 -9.70
N HIS A 138 21.86 9.96 -8.64
CA HIS A 138 22.19 11.28 -8.17
C HIS A 138 23.08 11.11 -6.95
N ASP A 139 24.38 11.17 -7.21
CA ASP A 139 25.41 11.36 -6.20
C ASP A 139 25.00 12.55 -5.32
N HIS A 140 24.55 12.26 -4.10
CA HIS A 140 24.46 13.28 -3.08
C HIS A 140 25.89 13.53 -2.60
N ASP A 141 26.56 14.47 -3.27
CA ASP A 141 27.69 15.20 -2.69
C ASP A 141 27.22 15.86 -1.39
N MET A 142 27.37 15.14 -0.28
CA MET A 142 27.34 15.71 1.05
C MET A 142 28.64 16.48 1.21
N PRO A 143 28.62 17.81 1.43
CA PRO A 143 29.84 18.52 1.75
C PRO A 143 30.37 17.98 3.08
N GLU A 144 31.59 17.43 3.05
CA GLU A 144 32.34 17.06 4.24
C GLU A 144 32.47 18.32 5.13
N ILE A 145 31.87 18.26 6.33
CA ILE A 145 32.07 19.29 7.35
C ILE A 145 33.46 19.06 7.94
N ASP A 146 34.39 19.97 7.63
CA ASP A 146 35.72 20.08 8.24
C ASP A 146 35.57 20.33 9.76
N PRO A 147 36.13 19.47 10.63
CA PRO A 147 35.96 19.59 12.08
C PRO A 147 36.84 20.67 12.75
N ASN A 148 37.60 21.48 12.00
CA ASN A 148 38.35 22.60 12.59
C ASN A 148 37.53 23.91 12.56
N ILE A 149 36.49 23.99 13.40
CA ILE A 149 35.90 25.27 13.79
C ILE A 149 36.46 25.68 15.15
N ASP A 150 37.35 26.66 15.09
CA ASP A 150 37.96 27.36 16.22
C ASP A 150 36.87 28.10 17.02
N LEU A 151 36.69 27.69 18.27
CA LEU A 151 35.72 28.22 19.23
C LEU A 151 36.28 29.47 19.91
N ASP A 152 36.55 30.55 19.17
CA ASP A 152 36.88 31.84 19.77
C ASP A 152 36.79 32.98 18.75
N ALA A 153 35.63 33.64 18.66
CA ALA A 153 35.52 35.07 18.34
C ALA A 153 34.05 35.55 18.32
N PRO A 154 33.79 36.82 18.66
CA PRO A 154 32.58 37.24 19.39
C PRO A 154 31.39 37.70 18.54
N ASP A 155 30.26 37.72 19.24
CA ASP A 155 28.93 38.22 18.93
C ASP A 155 28.85 39.58 18.19
N MET A 156 27.92 39.64 17.22
CA MET A 156 27.21 40.81 16.67
C MET A 156 27.97 41.82 15.78
N PRO A 157 27.28 42.67 14.96
CA PRO A 157 25.83 42.88 14.83
C PRO A 157 25.27 42.82 13.40
N ALA A 158 23.93 42.86 13.34
CA ALA A 158 23.13 43.13 12.16
C ALA A 158 23.49 44.48 11.50
N GLU A 159 23.56 44.50 10.16
CA GLU A 159 23.47 45.74 9.39
C GLU A 159 22.63 45.51 8.13
N VAL A 160 21.77 46.51 7.92
CA VAL A 160 20.76 46.69 6.87
C VAL A 160 21.38 47.32 5.62
N GLU A 161 20.55 47.51 4.57
CA GLU A 161 20.84 48.24 3.30
C GLU A 161 21.52 47.41 2.20
N ASP A 162 21.22 47.55 0.91
CA ASP A 162 20.11 48.14 0.16
C ASP A 162 20.22 47.61 -1.28
N ALA A 163 19.22 47.93 -2.08
CA ALA A 163 19.08 47.71 -3.52
C ALA A 163 20.36 47.62 -4.38
N GLN A 164 20.35 46.77 -5.42
CA GLN A 164 20.28 47.21 -6.83
C GLN A 164 20.22 46.04 -7.84
N THR A 165 19.17 46.10 -8.66
CA THR A 165 19.06 45.64 -10.05
C THR A 165 20.37 45.60 -10.84
N THR A 166 20.61 44.51 -11.58
CA THR A 166 20.67 44.51 -13.06
C THR A 166 20.72 43.08 -13.62
N THR A 167 19.77 42.78 -14.50
CA THR A 167 19.74 41.64 -15.43
C THR A 167 20.86 41.72 -16.46
N PRO A 168 21.45 40.60 -16.91
CA PRO A 168 22.07 40.53 -18.23
C PRO A 168 21.23 39.71 -19.21
N THR A 169 20.91 40.37 -20.33
CA THR A 169 20.40 39.84 -21.60
C THR A 169 21.26 38.69 -22.13
N ASN A 170 20.64 37.60 -22.57
CA ASN A 170 21.28 36.61 -23.44
C ASN A 170 20.77 36.74 -24.89
N LYS A 171 21.71 36.49 -25.80
CA LYS A 171 21.73 36.67 -27.25
C LYS A 171 21.04 35.52 -27.99
#